data_AF-A0AAP2D7I8-F1
#
_entry.id   AF-A0AAP2D7I8-F1
#
_cell.length_a   1.000
_cell.length_b   1.000
_cell.length_c   1.000
_cell.angle_alpha   90.00
_cell.angle_beta   90.00
_cell.angle_gamma   90.00
#
_symmetry.space_group_name_H-M   'P 1'
#
loop_
_entity.id
_entity.type
_entity.pdbx_description
1 polymer ?
#
loop_
_entity_poly.entity_id
_entity_poly.type
_entity_poly.pdbx_seq_one_letter_code
_entity_poly.pdbx_strand_id
1 'polypeptide(L)'
;MALYQLGQYNHKTDLSEQGTIIRDFVVKTYDYDSIKKLVEQFDYLEEESISILRAAILAGNWTSYYGFDWKANQEIEFWEMVYSKNPNSGIAILTLAESYRGNEIKELREVMDLYFKAIAINLMHFFSLTQDDGCEELDTLRDDVVLNKKLLNVEIDIMNDLYHSSREEFLEEKPRLLKKCNGNKALEEYVSMRIHNLIESK
;
A
#
# COMPACT_ATOMS: atom_id res chain seq x y z
N MET A 1 19.05 -12.43 -15.42
CA MET A 1 17.88 -12.49 -16.32
C MET A 1 16.69 -12.06 -15.49
N ALA A 2 16.15 -10.85 -15.70
CA ALA A 2 15.12 -10.21 -14.84
C ALA A 2 13.78 -10.97 -14.76
N LEU A 3 13.65 -12.05 -15.53
CA LEU A 3 12.54 -12.99 -15.54
C LEU A 3 12.15 -13.53 -14.14
N TYR A 4 13.09 -13.68 -13.20
CA TYR A 4 12.76 -14.19 -11.85
C TYR A 4 11.98 -13.17 -10.99
N GLN A 5 12.16 -11.87 -11.25
CA GLN A 5 11.63 -10.80 -10.38
C GLN A 5 10.20 -10.37 -10.74
N LEU A 6 9.74 -10.66 -11.95
CA LEU A 6 8.33 -10.53 -12.33
C LEU A 6 7.44 -11.61 -11.71
N GLY A 7 8.02 -12.59 -11.02
CA GLY A 7 7.30 -13.65 -10.32
C GLY A 7 6.26 -14.33 -11.21
N GLN A 8 5.00 -14.24 -10.79
CA GLN A 8 3.87 -14.83 -11.50
C GLN A 8 3.64 -14.28 -12.92
N TYR A 9 4.08 -13.06 -13.22
CA TYR A 9 3.80 -12.41 -14.52
C TYR A 9 4.73 -12.88 -15.65
N ASN A 10 5.83 -13.54 -15.31
CA ASN A 10 6.85 -13.92 -16.27
C ASN A 10 6.38 -14.97 -17.29
N HIS A 11 5.50 -15.88 -16.85
CA HIS A 11 4.97 -16.97 -17.66
C HIS A 11 3.46 -16.90 -17.84
N LYS A 12 2.84 -15.81 -17.36
CA LYS A 12 1.40 -15.61 -17.46
C LYS A 12 1.02 -15.36 -18.93
N THR A 13 0.13 -16.19 -19.47
CA THR A 13 -0.31 -16.15 -20.87
C THR A 13 -1.62 -15.38 -21.06
N ASP A 14 -2.35 -15.14 -19.98
CA ASP A 14 -3.63 -14.44 -19.91
C ASP A 14 -3.49 -13.01 -19.36
N LEU A 15 -2.43 -12.30 -19.76
CA LEU A 15 -2.30 -10.87 -19.48
C LEU A 15 -3.17 -10.04 -20.42
N SER A 16 -3.54 -8.84 -19.98
CA SER A 16 -4.11 -7.83 -20.88
C SER A 16 -3.11 -7.43 -21.96
N GLU A 17 -3.59 -6.75 -23.00
CA GLU A 17 -2.73 -6.22 -24.07
C GLU A 17 -1.71 -5.22 -23.51
N GLN A 18 -2.18 -4.29 -22.66
CA GLN A 18 -1.29 -3.31 -22.01
C GLN A 18 -0.30 -4.01 -21.07
N GLY A 19 -0.74 -4.99 -20.28
CA GLY A 19 0.10 -5.79 -19.39
C GLY A 19 1.18 -6.55 -20.17
N THR A 20 0.83 -7.14 -21.30
CA THR A 20 1.76 -7.85 -22.21
C THR A 20 2.82 -6.90 -22.77
N ILE A 21 2.41 -5.74 -23.32
CA ILE A 21 3.31 -4.73 -23.87
C ILE A 21 4.32 -4.27 -22.81
N ILE A 22 3.83 -3.91 -21.62
CA ILE A 22 4.67 -3.43 -20.53
C ILE A 22 5.63 -4.52 -20.08
N ARG A 23 5.15 -5.74 -19.77
CA ARG A 23 5.98 -6.87 -19.37
C ARG A 23 7.12 -7.11 -20.36
N ASP A 24 6.78 -7.27 -21.63
CA ASP A 24 7.75 -7.63 -22.67
C ASP A 24 8.80 -6.54 -22.88
N PHE A 25 8.44 -5.28 -22.64
CA PHE A 25 9.35 -4.16 -22.70
C PHE A 25 10.28 -4.09 -21.48
N VAL A 26 9.75 -4.12 -20.25
CA VAL A 26 10.55 -3.97 -19.03
C VAL A 26 11.49 -5.15 -18.76
N VAL A 27 11.22 -6.32 -19.34
CA VAL A 27 12.15 -7.47 -19.30
C VAL A 27 13.39 -7.24 -20.17
N LYS A 28 13.31 -6.37 -21.18
CA LYS A 28 14.40 -6.13 -22.14
C LYS A 28 15.08 -4.78 -21.92
N THR A 29 14.38 -3.84 -21.29
CA THR A 29 14.80 -2.45 -21.14
C THR A 29 14.78 -2.06 -19.67
N TYR A 30 15.89 -1.54 -19.17
CA TYR A 30 16.11 -1.27 -17.74
C TYR A 30 16.34 0.22 -17.42
N ASP A 31 16.46 1.08 -18.44
CA ASP A 31 16.71 2.50 -18.24
C ASP A 31 15.42 3.29 -18.00
N TYR A 32 15.56 4.34 -17.19
CA TYR A 32 14.46 5.22 -16.79
C TYR A 32 13.76 5.87 -17.98
N ASP A 33 14.51 6.51 -18.87
CA ASP A 33 13.92 7.33 -19.95
C ASP A 33 13.08 6.50 -20.91
N SER A 34 13.54 5.29 -21.26
CA SER A 34 12.81 4.41 -22.17
C SER A 34 11.52 3.87 -21.56
N ILE A 35 11.53 3.49 -20.28
CA ILE A 35 10.33 3.01 -19.60
C ILE A 35 9.34 4.13 -19.36
N LYS A 36 9.82 5.29 -18.90
CA LYS A 36 8.98 6.48 -18.76
C LYS A 36 8.28 6.79 -20.08
N LYS A 37 9.02 6.84 -21.18
CA LYS A 37 8.49 7.11 -22.52
C LYS A 37 7.47 6.06 -22.99
N LEU A 38 7.63 4.79 -22.61
CA LEU A 38 6.61 3.78 -22.86
C LEU A 38 5.33 4.12 -22.09
N VAL A 39 5.44 4.34 -20.78
CA VAL A 39 4.30 4.57 -19.90
C VAL A 39 3.56 5.87 -20.26
N GLU A 40 4.27 6.89 -20.70
CA GLU A 40 3.69 8.16 -21.17
C GLU A 40 2.68 7.97 -22.31
N GLN A 41 2.84 6.95 -23.15
CA GLN A 41 1.95 6.68 -24.30
C GLN A 41 0.55 6.23 -23.91
N PHE A 42 0.34 5.78 -22.66
CA PHE A 42 -0.95 5.32 -22.20
C PHE A 42 -1.70 6.43 -21.46
N ASP A 43 -2.91 6.78 -21.89
CA ASP A 43 -3.75 7.75 -21.16
C ASP A 43 -4.19 7.24 -19.78
N TYR A 44 -4.31 5.92 -19.65
CA TYR A 44 -4.71 5.22 -18.44
C TYR A 44 -3.86 3.95 -18.26
N LEU A 45 -3.54 3.60 -17.01
CA LEU A 45 -2.84 2.36 -16.68
C LEU A 45 -3.73 1.39 -15.92
N GLU A 46 -3.83 0.17 -16.42
CA GLU A 46 -4.57 -0.92 -15.79
C GLU A 46 -3.85 -1.42 -14.52
N GLU A 47 -4.62 -1.95 -13.57
CA GLU A 47 -4.09 -2.46 -12.29
C GLU A 47 -3.04 -3.57 -12.50
N GLU A 48 -3.24 -4.44 -13.50
CA GLU A 48 -2.30 -5.50 -13.85
C GLU A 48 -0.99 -4.92 -14.38
N SER A 49 -1.05 -3.89 -15.23
CA SER A 49 0.12 -3.18 -15.74
C SER A 49 0.92 -2.49 -14.64
N ILE A 50 0.24 -1.84 -13.69
CA ILE A 50 0.86 -1.20 -12.52
C ILE A 50 1.55 -2.26 -11.65
N SER A 51 0.91 -3.42 -11.45
CA SER A 51 1.49 -4.54 -10.71
C SER A 51 2.76 -5.09 -11.33
N ILE A 52 2.79 -5.20 -12.66
CA ILE A 52 3.98 -5.62 -13.43
C ILE A 52 5.11 -4.60 -13.28
N LEU A 53 4.81 -3.30 -13.43
CA LEU A 53 5.79 -2.23 -13.23
C LEU A 53 6.37 -2.27 -11.81
N ARG A 54 5.52 -2.39 -10.79
CA ARG A 54 5.94 -2.45 -9.38
C ARG A 54 6.86 -3.64 -9.14
N ALA A 55 6.48 -4.82 -9.62
CA ALA A 55 7.29 -6.03 -9.49
C ALA A 55 8.64 -5.91 -10.21
N ALA A 56 8.69 -5.27 -11.38
CA ALA A 56 9.92 -5.07 -12.12
C ALA A 56 10.85 -4.06 -11.42
N ILE A 57 10.33 -2.89 -11.07
CA ILE A 57 11.10 -1.74 -10.59
C ILE A 57 11.59 -1.97 -9.16
N LEU A 58 10.68 -2.32 -8.24
CA LEU A 58 11.01 -2.42 -6.81
C LEU A 58 11.81 -3.68 -6.45
N ALA A 59 11.89 -4.67 -7.34
CA ALA A 59 12.80 -5.79 -7.14
C ALA A 59 14.29 -5.37 -7.21
N GLY A 60 14.58 -4.13 -7.64
CA GLY A 60 15.90 -3.50 -7.62
C GLY A 60 16.36 -2.94 -6.28
N ASN A 61 15.45 -2.67 -5.33
CA ASN A 61 15.78 -1.98 -4.07
C ASN A 61 16.70 -2.78 -3.13
N TRP A 62 17.05 -4.02 -3.47
CA TRP A 62 17.88 -4.92 -2.65
C TRP A 62 19.30 -5.11 -3.18
N THR A 63 19.91 -4.12 -3.83
CA THR A 63 21.23 -4.26 -4.49
C THR A 63 21.31 -5.49 -5.40
N SER A 64 20.19 -5.85 -6.02
CA SER A 64 20.15 -7.02 -6.88
C SER A 64 20.79 -6.65 -8.22
N TYR A 65 21.61 -7.53 -8.78
CA TYR A 65 22.15 -7.40 -10.14
C TYR A 65 21.05 -7.30 -11.24
N TYR A 66 19.77 -7.42 -10.86
CA TYR A 66 18.65 -7.66 -11.76
C TYR A 66 17.56 -6.59 -11.76
N GLY A 67 17.62 -5.58 -10.88
CA GLY A 67 16.61 -4.54 -10.84
C GLY A 67 17.11 -3.17 -11.30
N PHE A 68 16.22 -2.18 -11.21
CA PHE A 68 16.41 -0.86 -11.77
C PHE A 68 17.31 0.00 -10.88
N ASP A 69 18.43 0.49 -11.42
CA ASP A 69 19.32 1.43 -10.73
C ASP A 69 18.89 2.87 -11.01
N TRP A 70 17.71 3.23 -10.53
CA TRP A 70 17.14 4.57 -10.70
C TRP A 70 17.52 5.46 -9.52
N LYS A 71 17.73 6.74 -9.81
CA LYS A 71 17.88 7.73 -8.74
C LYS A 71 16.54 7.93 -8.04
N ALA A 72 16.58 8.24 -6.75
CA ALA A 72 15.41 8.56 -5.94
C ALA A 72 14.42 9.51 -6.62
N ASN A 73 14.91 10.61 -7.20
CA ASN A 73 14.06 11.59 -7.88
C ASN A 73 13.40 11.04 -9.16
N GLN A 74 14.06 10.11 -9.86
CA GLN A 74 13.50 9.46 -11.05
C GLN A 74 12.39 8.48 -10.66
N GLU A 75 12.62 7.69 -9.61
CA GLU A 75 11.60 6.77 -9.10
C GLU A 75 10.34 7.51 -8.63
N ILE A 76 10.50 8.60 -7.87
CA ILE A 76 9.35 9.41 -7.44
C ILE A 76 8.61 10.03 -8.62
N GLU A 77 9.33 10.67 -9.55
CA GLU A 77 8.72 11.27 -10.74
C GLU A 77 7.93 10.22 -11.54
N PHE A 78 8.48 9.00 -11.65
CA PHE A 78 7.81 7.89 -12.31
C PHE A 78 6.53 7.47 -11.60
N TRP A 79 6.56 7.27 -10.28
CA TRP A 79 5.37 6.84 -9.55
C TRP A 79 4.31 7.94 -9.42
N GLU A 80 4.70 9.21 -9.39
CA GLU A 80 3.77 10.33 -9.51
C GLU A 80 3.03 10.29 -10.86
N MET A 81 3.75 10.03 -11.95
CA MET A 81 3.15 9.84 -13.27
C MET A 81 2.22 8.63 -13.30
N VAL A 82 2.64 7.46 -12.79
CA VAL A 82 1.80 6.25 -12.74
C VAL A 82 0.53 6.51 -11.93
N TYR A 83 0.63 7.13 -10.76
CA TYR A 83 -0.51 7.53 -9.95
C TYR A 83 -1.45 8.48 -10.71
N SER A 84 -0.92 9.46 -11.44
CA SER A 84 -1.75 10.38 -12.22
C SER A 84 -2.55 9.69 -13.33
N LYS A 85 -2.03 8.60 -13.90
CA LYS A 85 -2.69 7.80 -14.95
C LYS A 85 -3.76 6.87 -14.40
N ASN A 86 -3.69 6.49 -13.12
CA ASN A 86 -4.74 5.74 -12.44
C ASN A 86 -4.80 6.09 -10.94
N PRO A 87 -5.45 7.21 -10.57
CA PRO A 87 -5.46 7.70 -9.20
C PRO A 87 -6.34 6.88 -8.25
N ASN A 88 -7.07 5.88 -8.78
CA ASN A 88 -7.90 4.95 -8.02
C ASN A 88 -7.25 3.57 -7.89
N SER A 89 -6.02 3.40 -8.38
CA SER A 89 -5.24 2.18 -8.17
C SER A 89 -4.68 2.18 -6.76
N GLY A 90 -5.14 1.23 -5.93
CA GLY A 90 -4.60 1.03 -4.59
C GLY A 90 -3.11 0.74 -4.62
N ILE A 91 -2.67 -0.02 -5.63
CA ILE A 91 -1.25 -0.36 -5.84
C ILE A 91 -0.44 0.87 -6.23
N ALA A 92 -0.92 1.73 -7.15
CA ALA A 92 -0.18 2.93 -7.53
C ALA A 92 -0.04 3.90 -6.36
N ILE A 93 -1.12 4.13 -5.61
CA ILE A 93 -1.12 5.01 -4.44
C ILE A 93 -0.14 4.51 -3.39
N LEU A 94 -0.24 3.22 -3.05
CA LEU A 94 0.62 2.60 -2.03
C LEU A 94 2.08 2.63 -2.46
N THR A 95 2.36 2.29 -3.72
CA THR A 95 3.73 2.30 -4.26
C THR A 95 4.34 3.69 -4.21
N LEU A 96 3.59 4.74 -4.56
CA LEU A 96 4.08 6.11 -4.46
C LEU A 96 4.41 6.49 -3.00
N ALA A 97 3.57 6.11 -2.04
CA ALA A 97 3.83 6.35 -0.61
C ALA A 97 5.06 5.59 -0.10
N GLU A 98 5.20 4.32 -0.48
CA GLU A 98 6.35 3.47 -0.17
C GLU A 98 7.63 4.05 -0.78
N SER A 99 7.61 4.49 -2.04
CA SER A 99 8.78 5.09 -2.71
C SER A 99 9.21 6.40 -2.07
N TYR A 100 8.28 7.28 -1.65
CA TYR A 100 8.65 8.50 -0.91
C TYR A 100 9.38 8.18 0.40
N ARG A 101 8.93 7.15 1.13
CA ARG A 101 9.54 6.73 2.39
C ARG A 101 10.87 6.01 2.16
N GLY A 102 10.89 5.04 1.25
CA GLY A 102 12.07 4.23 0.95
C GLY A 102 13.24 5.06 0.39
N ASN A 103 12.95 6.22 -0.19
CA ASN A 103 13.95 7.18 -0.66
C ASN A 103 14.21 8.34 0.31
N GLU A 104 13.65 8.31 1.53
CA GLU A 104 13.84 9.34 2.57
C GLU A 104 13.45 10.77 2.13
N ILE A 105 12.44 10.89 1.27
CA ILE A 105 11.97 12.18 0.73
C ILE A 105 10.84 12.76 1.59
N LYS A 106 10.00 11.90 2.17
CA LYS A 106 8.90 12.28 3.07
C LYS A 106 8.83 11.32 4.25
N GLU A 107 8.50 11.86 5.41
CA GLU A 107 8.21 11.09 6.63
C GLU A 107 6.86 10.38 6.54
N LEU A 108 6.61 9.36 7.37
CA LEU A 108 5.34 8.62 7.34
C LEU A 108 4.14 9.56 7.50
N ARG A 109 4.24 10.54 8.41
CA ARG A 109 3.18 11.52 8.66
C ARG A 109 2.71 12.23 7.39
N GLU A 110 3.65 12.57 6.52
CA GLU A 110 3.39 13.35 5.30
C GLU A 110 2.72 12.51 4.20
N VAL A 111 2.88 11.18 4.25
CA VAL A 111 2.29 10.24 3.28
C VAL A 111 1.09 9.46 3.83
N MET A 112 0.68 9.68 5.08
CA MET A 112 -0.45 8.97 5.71
C MET A 112 -1.75 9.07 4.91
N ASP A 113 -2.02 10.22 4.28
CA ASP A 113 -3.22 10.38 3.46
C ASP A 113 -3.20 9.49 2.20
N LEU A 114 -2.02 9.19 1.64
CA LEU A 114 -1.89 8.21 0.55
C LEU A 114 -2.19 6.81 1.06
N TYR A 115 -1.63 6.41 2.20
CA TYR A 115 -1.94 5.11 2.80
C TYR A 115 -3.44 4.95 3.08
N PHE A 116 -4.10 5.95 3.67
CA PHE A 116 -5.54 5.88 3.90
C PHE A 116 -6.36 5.79 2.60
N LYS A 117 -5.93 6.47 1.54
CA LYS A 117 -6.56 6.33 0.22
C LYS A 117 -6.42 4.90 -0.33
N ALA A 118 -5.23 4.31 -0.25
CA ALA A 118 -5.01 2.93 -0.69
C ALA A 118 -5.84 1.94 0.15
N ILE A 119 -5.85 2.09 1.48
CA ILE A 119 -6.63 1.26 2.41
C ILE A 119 -8.13 1.34 2.14
N ALA A 120 -8.64 2.52 1.78
CA ALA A 120 -10.06 2.68 1.44
C ALA A 120 -10.46 1.90 0.18
N ILE A 121 -9.51 1.60 -0.71
CA ILE A 121 -9.73 0.77 -1.90
C ILE A 121 -9.63 -0.71 -1.54
N ASN A 122 -8.63 -1.09 -0.74
CA ASN A 122 -8.45 -2.45 -0.24
C ASN A 122 -7.86 -2.42 1.17
N LEU A 123 -8.64 -2.91 2.14
CA LEU A 123 -8.27 -2.92 3.56
C LEU A 123 -6.96 -3.66 3.84
N MET A 124 -6.60 -4.65 3.00
CA MET A 124 -5.36 -5.40 3.14
C MET A 124 -4.10 -4.52 2.95
N HIS A 125 -4.19 -3.37 2.30
CA HIS A 125 -3.08 -2.42 2.21
C HIS A 125 -2.67 -1.84 3.56
N PHE A 126 -3.51 -1.98 4.60
CA PHE A 126 -3.12 -1.61 5.96
C PHE A 126 -1.93 -2.42 6.45
N PHE A 127 -1.77 -3.67 6.00
CA PHE A 127 -0.64 -4.49 6.44
C PHE A 127 0.70 -3.93 5.99
N SER A 128 0.76 -3.20 4.86
CA SER A 128 1.96 -2.48 4.42
C SER A 128 2.39 -1.37 5.38
N LEU A 129 1.48 -0.79 6.17
CA LEU A 129 1.83 0.16 7.24
C LEU A 129 2.46 -0.52 8.46
N THR A 130 2.27 -1.83 8.61
CA THR A 130 2.58 -2.56 9.86
C THR A 130 3.70 -3.61 9.72
N GLN A 131 4.25 -3.80 8.52
CA GLN A 131 5.16 -4.93 8.21
C GLN A 131 6.66 -4.65 8.44
N ASP A 132 7.11 -3.39 8.37
CA ASP A 132 8.50 -3.01 8.63
C ASP A 132 8.61 -2.25 9.97
N ASP A 133 9.84 -2.04 10.47
CA ASP A 133 10.26 -1.35 11.72
C ASP A 133 9.51 -0.04 12.09
N GLY A 134 8.59 0.45 11.25
CA GLY A 134 7.64 1.52 11.50
C GLY A 134 6.56 1.26 12.55
N CYS A 135 6.67 0.20 13.37
CA CYS A 135 5.81 0.06 14.55
C CYS A 135 6.04 1.24 15.51
N GLU A 136 7.29 1.67 15.70
CA GLU A 136 7.61 2.81 16.58
C GLU A 136 7.16 4.17 16.01
N GLU A 137 7.36 4.39 14.71
CA GLU A 137 6.92 5.62 14.03
C GLU A 137 5.38 5.71 14.01
N LEU A 138 4.70 4.60 13.68
CA LEU A 138 3.24 4.52 13.71
C LEU A 138 2.69 4.67 15.12
N ASP A 139 3.35 4.10 16.13
CA ASP A 139 2.97 4.26 17.53
C ASP A 139 3.13 5.71 17.99
N THR A 140 4.18 6.42 17.56
CA THR A 140 4.34 7.86 17.80
C THR A 140 3.21 8.66 17.15
N LEU A 141 2.79 8.27 15.95
CA LEU A 141 1.66 8.91 15.26
C LEU A 141 0.31 8.67 15.96
N ARG A 142 0.18 7.64 16.80
CA ARG A 142 -1.03 7.39 17.59
C ARG A 142 -1.23 8.38 18.74
N ASP A 143 -0.23 9.20 19.06
CA ASP A 143 -0.39 10.30 20.02
C ASP A 143 -1.28 11.43 19.46
N ASP A 144 -1.38 11.55 18.13
CA ASP A 144 -2.38 12.39 17.49
C ASP A 144 -3.75 11.71 17.55
N VAL A 145 -4.65 12.25 18.39
CA VAL A 145 -5.98 11.69 18.64
C VAL A 145 -6.81 11.55 17.36
N VAL A 146 -6.69 12.48 16.41
CA VAL A 146 -7.47 12.46 15.17
C VAL A 146 -6.94 11.35 14.26
N LEU A 147 -5.62 11.23 14.16
CA LEU A 147 -4.96 10.19 13.36
C LEU A 147 -5.19 8.81 13.97
N ASN A 148 -5.04 8.66 15.29
CA ASN A 148 -5.28 7.39 15.99
C ASN A 148 -6.72 6.92 15.81
N LYS A 149 -7.70 7.83 15.87
CA LYS A 149 -9.09 7.49 15.56
C LYS A 149 -9.27 6.94 14.13
N LYS A 150 -8.58 7.50 13.14
CA LYS A 150 -8.59 6.98 11.76
C LYS A 150 -7.96 5.58 11.68
N LEU A 151 -6.81 5.38 12.32
CA LEU A 151 -6.14 4.06 12.37
C LEU A 151 -7.02 3.01 13.03
N LEU A 152 -7.59 3.32 14.20
CA LEU A 152 -8.50 2.43 14.93
C LEU A 152 -9.72 2.06 14.09
N ASN A 153 -10.26 2.98 13.29
CA ASN A 153 -11.35 2.66 12.38
C ASN A 153 -10.97 1.62 11.34
N VAL A 154 -9.81 1.80 10.69
CA VAL A 154 -9.30 0.83 9.71
C VAL A 154 -9.11 -0.54 10.37
N GLU A 155 -8.52 -0.59 11.55
CA GLU A 155 -8.29 -1.85 12.27
C GLU A 155 -9.60 -2.56 12.64
N ILE A 156 -10.60 -1.81 13.10
CA ILE A 156 -11.94 -2.33 13.37
C ILE A 156 -12.61 -2.84 12.09
N ASP A 157 -12.47 -2.12 10.98
CA ASP A 157 -13.07 -2.49 9.70
C ASP A 157 -12.39 -3.77 9.14
N ILE A 158 -11.06 -3.92 9.30
CA ILE A 158 -10.33 -5.17 8.97
C ILE A 158 -10.80 -6.34 9.83
N MET A 159 -10.93 -6.14 11.15
CA MET A 159 -11.45 -7.17 12.03
C MET A 159 -12.85 -7.61 11.61
N ASN A 160 -13.69 -6.65 11.20
CA ASN A 160 -15.03 -6.95 10.72
C ASN A 160 -15.06 -7.78 9.44
N ASP A 161 -14.12 -7.52 8.54
CA ASP A 161 -13.95 -8.27 7.30
C ASP A 161 -13.43 -9.70 7.57
N LEU A 162 -12.46 -9.86 8.47
CA LEU A 162 -11.83 -11.16 8.78
C LEU A 162 -12.69 -12.09 9.63
N TYR A 163 -13.34 -11.57 10.68
CA TYR A 163 -13.97 -12.40 11.72
C TYR A 163 -15.42 -12.81 11.42
N HIS A 164 -15.92 -12.57 10.20
CA HIS A 164 -17.19 -13.06 9.64
C HIS A 164 -18.35 -13.38 10.62
N SER A 165 -18.54 -12.56 11.67
CA SER A 165 -19.61 -12.61 12.69
C SER A 165 -19.36 -13.37 14.00
N SER A 166 -18.14 -13.77 14.36
CA SER A 166 -17.91 -14.33 15.71
C SER A 166 -17.87 -13.22 16.76
N ARG A 167 -18.93 -13.13 17.57
CA ARG A 167 -18.96 -12.26 18.76
C ARG A 167 -17.78 -12.50 19.69
N GLU A 168 -17.35 -13.76 19.82
CA GLU A 168 -16.24 -14.16 20.70
C GLU A 168 -14.90 -13.57 20.20
N GLU A 169 -14.63 -13.65 18.89
CA GLU A 169 -13.40 -13.10 18.29
C GLU A 169 -13.31 -11.57 18.46
N PHE A 170 -14.43 -10.86 18.30
CA PHE A 170 -14.47 -9.41 18.58
C PHE A 170 -14.18 -9.07 20.04
N LEU A 171 -14.67 -9.88 20.99
CA LEU A 171 -14.45 -9.67 22.41
C LEU A 171 -13.01 -9.98 22.81
N GLU A 172 -12.37 -10.96 22.17
CA GLU A 172 -10.97 -11.31 22.38
C GLU A 172 -10.01 -10.23 21.87
N GLU A 173 -10.33 -9.61 20.72
CA GLU A 173 -9.49 -8.58 20.12
C GLU A 173 -9.72 -7.17 20.72
N LYS A 174 -10.89 -6.92 21.32
CA LYS A 174 -11.24 -5.62 21.92
C LYS A 174 -10.17 -5.08 22.89
N PRO A 175 -9.64 -5.86 23.86
CA PRO A 175 -8.56 -5.40 24.74
C PRO A 175 -7.31 -4.90 23.99
N ARG A 176 -6.95 -5.53 22.86
CA ARG A 176 -5.81 -5.12 22.04
C ARG A 176 -6.03 -3.75 21.39
N LEU A 177 -7.24 -3.49 20.89
CA LEU A 177 -7.61 -2.18 20.34
C LEU A 177 -7.70 -1.09 21.41
N LEU A 178 -8.22 -1.42 22.60
CA LEU A 178 -8.28 -0.46 23.72
C LEU A 178 -6.87 -0.05 24.18
N LYS A 179 -5.91 -0.98 24.20
CA LYS A 179 -4.51 -0.65 24.52
C LYS A 179 -3.93 0.42 23.58
N LYS A 180 -4.33 0.43 22.30
CA LYS A 180 -3.90 1.42 21.28
C LYS A 180 -4.53 2.80 21.46
N CYS A 181 -5.51 2.94 22.36
CA CYS A 181 -6.07 4.24 22.73
C CYS A 181 -5.15 5.03 23.69
N ASN A 182 -4.06 4.43 24.17
CA ASN A 182 -3.06 5.06 25.05
C ASN A 182 -3.68 5.76 26.28
N GLY A 183 -4.74 5.18 26.87
CA GLY A 183 -5.44 5.73 28.03
C GLY A 183 -6.40 6.89 27.72
N ASN A 184 -6.61 7.22 26.44
CA ASN A 184 -7.58 8.23 26.03
C ASN A 184 -9.01 7.68 26.13
N LYS A 185 -9.72 8.08 27.19
CA LYS A 185 -11.10 7.62 27.48
C LYS A 185 -12.07 7.85 26.34
N ALA A 186 -11.98 8.97 25.61
CA ALA A 186 -12.88 9.26 24.51
C ALA A 186 -12.68 8.29 23.32
N LEU A 187 -11.43 7.89 23.06
CA LEU A 187 -11.13 6.85 22.07
C LEU A 187 -11.55 5.47 22.55
N GLU A 188 -11.35 5.14 23.83
CA GLU A 188 -11.77 3.86 24.41
C GLU A 188 -13.29 3.67 24.38
N GLU A 189 -14.04 4.71 24.73
CA GLU A 189 -15.51 4.75 24.62
C GLU A 189 -15.94 4.61 23.16
N TYR A 190 -15.27 5.32 22.24
CA TYR A 190 -15.54 5.24 20.81
C TYR A 190 -15.33 3.82 20.25
N VAL A 191 -14.18 3.20 20.53
CA VAL A 191 -13.85 1.83 20.11
C VAL A 191 -14.86 0.85 20.70
N SER A 192 -15.17 0.97 21.98
CA SER A 192 -16.13 0.10 22.66
C SER A 192 -17.52 0.18 22.03
N MET A 193 -18.00 1.38 21.75
CA MET A 193 -19.28 1.61 21.10
C MET A 193 -19.29 1.07 19.67
N ARG A 194 -18.22 1.29 18.89
CA ARG A 194 -18.15 0.82 17.50
C ARG A 194 -18.13 -0.71 17.42
N ILE A 195 -17.36 -1.38 18.27
CA ILE A 195 -17.35 -2.85 18.36
C ILE A 195 -18.73 -3.37 18.79
N HIS A 196 -19.36 -2.74 19.78
CA HIS A 196 -20.70 -3.13 20.23
C HIS A 196 -21.73 -3.03 19.09
N ASN A 197 -21.76 -1.91 18.38
CA ASN A 197 -22.67 -1.73 17.24
C ASN A 197 -22.43 -2.76 16.13
N LEU A 198 -21.16 -3.11 15.86
CA LEU A 198 -20.83 -4.16 14.88
C LEU A 198 -21.37 -5.52 15.31
N ILE A 199 -21.23 -5.87 16.60
CA ILE A 199 -21.78 -7.12 17.15
C ILE A 199 -23.31 -7.13 17.07
N GLU A 200 -23.99 -6.02 17.35
CA GLU A 200 -25.46 -5.93 17.31
C GLU A 200 -26.04 -5.91 15.89
N SER A 201 -25.27 -5.40 14.92
CA SER A 201 -25.71 -5.30 13.52
C SER A 201 -25.66 -6.63 12.75
N LYS A 202 -25.12 -7.69 13.35
CA LYS A 202 -24.93 -9.02 12.76
C LYS A 202 -25.89 -10.02 13.37
#